data_AF-A0A924A8K2-F1
#
_entry.id   AF-A0A924A8K2-F1
#
_cell.length_a   1.000
_cell.length_b   1.000
_cell.length_c   1.000
_cell.angle_alpha   90.00
_cell.angle_beta   90.00
_cell.angle_gamma   90.00
#
_symmetry.space_group_name_H-M   'P 1'
#
loop_
_entity.id
_entity.type
_entity.pdbx_description
1 polymer ?
#
loop_
_entity_poly.entity_id
_entity_poly.type
_entity_poly.pdbx_seq_one_letter_code
_entity_poly.pdbx_strand_id
1 'polypeptide(L)'
;MKKIFTYLIVTALGAVLFTSCAKDKIYDNRPYWLSQESGDVVYSNNLCGYYAVETNYGYTIIQNLDGLRTYKGDLLYGKFGGIGSRDFYNHTADVVTSGNVMQYDLTYNEALNALDYYCPTGNANGIRMAQSATSQSKIERTITPVKQ
;
A
#
# COMPACT_ATOMS: atom_id res chain seq x y z
N MET A 1 -9.15 47.89 -46.38
CA MET A 1 -9.77 47.35 -45.14
C MET A 1 -9.73 45.80 -44.99
N LYS A 2 -9.26 45.02 -45.98
CA LYS A 2 -9.24 43.53 -45.88
C LYS A 2 -8.10 42.93 -45.02
N LYS A 3 -6.97 43.61 -44.85
CA LYS A 3 -5.79 43.08 -44.15
C LYS A 3 -5.94 43.01 -42.62
N ILE A 4 -6.80 43.86 -42.04
CA ILE A 4 -7.01 43.94 -40.59
C ILE A 4 -7.74 42.70 -40.07
N PHE A 5 -8.69 42.17 -40.86
CA PHE A 5 -9.42 40.94 -40.52
C PHE A 5 -8.50 39.71 -40.47
N THR A 6 -7.44 39.66 -41.29
CA THR A 6 -6.52 38.54 -41.33
C THR A 6 -5.66 38.46 -40.07
N TYR A 7 -5.20 39.61 -39.56
CA TYR A 7 -4.40 39.65 -38.33
C TYR A 7 -5.21 39.23 -37.09
N LEU A 8 -6.50 39.60 -37.04
CA LEU A 8 -7.40 39.27 -35.93
C LEU A 8 -7.67 37.76 -35.81
N ILE A 9 -7.77 37.06 -36.95
CA ILE A 9 -7.95 35.61 -36.98
C ILE A 9 -6.68 34.89 -36.50
N VAL A 10 -5.50 35.38 -36.90
CA VAL A 10 -4.22 34.77 -36.51
C VAL A 10 -3.92 34.96 -35.02
N THR A 11 -4.18 36.15 -34.46
CA THR A 11 -4.02 36.38 -33.02
C THR A 11 -5.03 35.60 -32.18
N ALA A 12 -6.28 35.47 -32.64
CA ALA A 12 -7.28 34.65 -31.97
C ALA A 12 -6.90 33.16 -31.95
N LEU A 13 -6.38 32.62 -33.07
CA LEU A 13 -5.91 31.23 -33.13
C LEU A 13 -4.70 30.99 -32.20
N GLY A 14 -3.77 31.95 -32.13
CA GLY A 14 -2.63 31.86 -31.22
C GLY A 14 -3.05 31.80 -29.76
N ALA A 15 -3.99 32.66 -29.34
CA ALA A 15 -4.47 32.70 -27.96
C ALA A 15 -5.17 31.39 -27.51
N VAL A 16 -5.84 30.68 -28.42
CA VAL A 16 -6.50 29.40 -28.11
C VAL A 16 -5.48 28.28 -27.92
N LEU A 17 -4.38 28.27 -28.70
CA LEU A 17 -3.36 27.23 -28.59
C LEU A 17 -2.51 27.35 -27.31
N PHE A 18 -2.29 28.57 -26.80
CA PHE A 18 -1.49 28.78 -25.59
C PHE A 18 -2.30 28.75 -24.27
N THR A 19 -3.63 28.79 -24.32
CA THR A 19 -4.48 28.65 -23.12
C THR A 19 -4.86 27.21 -22.79
N SER A 20 -4.55 26.25 -23.66
CA SER A 20 -4.86 24.82 -23.44
C SER A 20 -3.87 24.09 -22.52
N CYS A 21 -2.77 24.73 -22.11
CA CYS A 21 -1.90 24.22 -21.05
C CYS A 21 -2.51 24.52 -19.68
N ALA A 22 -3.60 23.84 -19.34
CA ALA A 22 -4.00 23.72 -17.95
C ALA A 22 -2.96 22.84 -17.23
N LYS A 23 -2.37 23.35 -16.14
CA LYS A 23 -1.53 22.54 -15.28
C LYS A 23 -2.40 21.46 -14.65
N ASP A 24 -2.19 20.20 -15.05
CA ASP A 24 -2.79 19.07 -14.33
C ASP A 24 -2.42 19.19 -12.86
N LYS A 25 -3.42 19.39 -12.01
CA LYS A 25 -3.25 19.21 -10.58
C LYS A 25 -3.09 17.71 -10.37
N ILE A 26 -1.86 17.21 -10.47
CA ILE A 26 -1.51 15.89 -9.98
C ILE A 26 -1.88 15.90 -8.49
N TYR A 27 -2.98 15.24 -8.15
CA TYR A 27 -3.39 15.04 -6.78
C TYR A 27 -2.41 14.05 -6.17
N ASP A 28 -1.34 14.60 -5.60
CA ASP A 28 -0.32 13.81 -4.93
C ASP A 28 -0.90 13.22 -3.65
N ASN A 29 -1.27 11.95 -3.70
CA ASN A 29 -1.81 11.20 -2.57
C ASN A 29 -0.74 10.73 -1.59
N ARG A 30 0.55 10.99 -1.83
CA ARG A 30 1.63 10.58 -0.92
C ARG A 30 1.45 11.09 0.51
N PRO A 31 1.04 12.36 0.76
CA PRO A 31 0.78 12.83 2.13
C PRO A 31 -0.30 12.03 2.85
N TYR A 32 -1.34 11.56 2.13
CA TYR A 32 -2.37 10.71 2.71
C TYR A 32 -1.77 9.37 3.17
N TRP A 33 -1.01 8.70 2.30
CA TRP A 33 -0.41 7.40 2.62
C TRP A 33 0.62 7.50 3.75
N LEU A 34 1.50 8.50 3.70
CA LEU A 34 2.53 8.71 4.72
C LEU A 34 1.96 9.08 6.09
N SER A 35 0.69 9.50 6.16
CA SER A 35 -0.02 9.70 7.42
C SER A 35 -0.61 8.42 8.03
N GLN A 36 -0.63 7.31 7.28
CA GLN A 36 -1.14 6.02 7.74
C GLN A 36 -0.10 5.27 8.57
N GLU A 37 -0.54 4.16 9.18
CA GLU A 37 0.36 3.22 9.85
C GLU A 37 1.38 2.66 8.83
N SER A 38 2.61 2.47 9.28
CA SER A 38 3.69 1.87 8.50
C SER A 38 4.01 0.47 8.99
N GLY A 39 4.51 -0.37 8.08
CA GLY A 39 4.96 -1.72 8.42
C GLY A 39 5.90 -2.30 7.38
N ASP A 40 6.82 -3.14 7.84
CA ASP A 40 7.77 -3.84 6.96
C ASP A 40 7.21 -5.20 6.57
N VAL A 41 7.36 -5.57 5.31
CA VAL A 41 7.02 -6.91 4.83
C VAL A 41 8.12 -7.88 5.30
N VAL A 42 7.80 -8.70 6.28
CA VAL A 42 8.74 -9.63 6.91
C VAL A 42 8.72 -11.03 6.31
N TYR A 43 7.66 -11.36 5.57
CA TYR A 43 7.53 -12.57 4.79
C TYR A 43 6.66 -12.29 3.57
N SER A 44 7.00 -12.89 2.43
CA SER A 44 6.17 -12.89 1.24
C SER A 44 6.41 -14.18 0.46
N ASN A 45 5.32 -14.83 0.05
CA ASN A 45 5.39 -15.98 -0.84
C ASN A 45 4.34 -15.86 -1.95
N ASN A 46 4.84 -15.56 -3.14
CA ASN A 46 4.02 -15.37 -4.33
C ASN A 46 3.32 -16.65 -4.82
N LEU A 47 3.74 -17.85 -4.38
CA LEU A 47 3.11 -19.11 -4.80
C LEU A 47 1.75 -19.33 -4.12
N CYS A 48 1.62 -18.92 -2.87
CA CYS A 48 0.36 -19.03 -2.11
C CYS A 48 -0.42 -17.71 -2.06
N GLY A 49 0.19 -16.59 -2.48
CA GLY A 49 -0.47 -15.29 -2.55
C GLY A 49 -0.65 -14.60 -1.20
N TYR A 50 0.19 -14.94 -0.21
CA TYR A 50 0.16 -14.33 1.13
C TYR A 50 1.49 -13.70 1.49
N TYR A 51 1.41 -12.61 2.25
CA TYR A 51 2.55 -11.94 2.86
C TYR A 51 2.22 -11.52 4.29
N ALA A 52 3.25 -11.37 5.11
CA ALA A 52 3.14 -10.88 6.47
C ALA A 52 3.84 -9.53 6.60
N VAL A 53 3.15 -8.60 7.23
CA VAL A 53 3.65 -7.26 7.55
C VAL A 53 3.82 -7.16 9.06
N GLU A 54 4.98 -6.71 9.49
CA GLU A 54 5.25 -6.39 10.89
C GLU A 54 5.07 -4.90 11.10
N THR A 55 4.20 -4.55 12.04
CA THR A 55 3.91 -3.17 12.46
C THR A 55 4.14 -3.01 13.96
N ASN A 56 4.00 -1.78 14.45
CA ASN A 56 4.16 -1.50 15.88
C ASN A 56 3.10 -2.20 16.74
N TYR A 57 2.06 -2.78 16.15
CA TYR A 57 1.01 -3.50 16.87
C TYR A 57 1.14 -5.02 16.80
N GLY A 58 2.13 -5.54 16.07
CA GLY A 58 2.35 -6.97 15.89
C GLY A 58 2.48 -7.33 14.42
N TYR A 59 2.01 -8.53 14.06
CA TYR A 59 2.07 -9.06 12.70
C TYR A 59 0.67 -9.08 12.07
N THR A 60 0.61 -8.77 10.78
CA THR A 60 -0.62 -8.77 9.98
C THR A 60 -0.43 -9.67 8.77
N ILE A 61 -1.36 -10.61 8.57
CA ILE A 61 -1.35 -11.53 7.43
C ILE A 61 -2.29 -10.99 6.36
N ILE A 62 -1.76 -10.83 5.15
CA ILE A 62 -2.48 -10.23 4.05
C ILE A 62 -2.46 -11.16 2.84
N GLN A 63 -3.64 -11.41 2.29
CA GLN A 63 -3.80 -12.02 0.99
C GLN A 63 -3.61 -10.96 -0.09
N ASN A 64 -2.71 -11.21 -1.03
CA ASN A 64 -2.51 -10.34 -2.18
C ASN A 64 -3.65 -10.52 -3.19
N LEU A 65 -4.28 -9.42 -3.63
CA LEU A 65 -5.39 -9.44 -4.58
C LEU A 65 -4.99 -9.02 -6.01
N ASP A 66 -3.92 -8.23 -6.14
CA ASP A 66 -3.62 -7.54 -7.41
C ASP A 66 -2.59 -8.26 -8.27
N GLY A 67 -2.00 -9.35 -7.76
CA GLY A 67 -0.91 -10.05 -8.43
C GLY A 67 0.39 -9.25 -8.53
N LEU A 68 0.38 -7.97 -8.12
CA LEU A 68 1.56 -7.14 -7.91
C LEU A 68 2.36 -7.69 -6.74
N ARG A 69 3.64 -7.97 -6.98
CA ARG A 69 4.47 -8.67 -6.00
C ARG A 69 4.96 -7.69 -4.94
N THR A 70 4.35 -7.78 -3.76
CA THR A 70 4.92 -7.24 -2.52
C THR A 70 6.01 -8.18 -2.04
N TYR A 71 7.23 -7.69 -1.85
CA TYR A 71 8.39 -8.51 -1.51
C TYR A 71 8.81 -8.32 -0.06
N LYS A 72 9.49 -9.34 0.49
CA LYS A 72 10.13 -9.24 1.79
C LYS A 72 11.13 -8.08 1.80
N GLY A 73 11.00 -7.18 2.77
CA GLY A 73 11.81 -5.96 2.90
C GLY A 73 11.11 -4.70 2.38
N ASP A 74 9.94 -4.82 1.74
CA ASP A 74 9.17 -3.65 1.32
C ASP A 74 8.59 -2.90 2.52
N LEU A 75 8.58 -1.57 2.44
CA LEU A 75 7.93 -0.69 3.41
C LEU A 75 6.53 -0.34 2.89
N LEU A 76 5.51 -0.70 3.66
CA LEU A 76 4.13 -0.44 3.32
C LEU A 76 3.50 0.60 4.26
N TYR A 77 2.59 1.38 3.70
CA TYR A 77 1.71 2.29 4.44
C TYR A 77 0.25 1.94 4.20
N GLY A 78 -0.55 1.90 5.26
CA GLY A 78 -1.98 1.62 5.16
C GLY A 78 -2.61 1.26 6.50
N LYS A 79 -3.83 0.72 6.46
CA LYS A 79 -4.54 0.28 7.67
C LYS A 79 -4.32 -1.21 7.88
N PHE A 80 -3.36 -1.59 8.72
CA PHE A 80 -3.07 -3.01 8.99
C PHE A 80 -4.04 -3.65 10.00
N GLY A 81 -4.68 -2.85 10.87
CA GLY A 81 -5.67 -3.34 11.83
C GLY A 81 -7.08 -3.57 11.26
N GLY A 82 -7.75 -4.61 11.73
CA GLY A 82 -9.12 -5.01 11.32
C GLY A 82 -9.11 -5.90 10.08
N ILE A 83 -10.03 -6.86 9.98
CA ILE A 83 -10.17 -7.80 8.85
C ILE A 83 -10.83 -7.14 7.63
N GLY A 84 -10.45 -7.55 6.42
CA GLY A 84 -11.13 -7.18 5.16
C GLY A 84 -10.24 -6.51 4.12
N SER A 85 -10.77 -6.37 2.91
CA SER A 85 -10.07 -5.81 1.73
C SER A 85 -9.82 -4.31 1.85
N ARG A 86 -8.63 -3.88 1.44
CA ARG A 86 -8.21 -2.48 1.38
C ARG A 86 -6.94 -2.32 0.55
N ASP A 87 -6.58 -1.06 0.35
CA ASP A 87 -5.39 -0.67 -0.38
C ASP A 87 -4.24 -0.33 0.56
N PHE A 88 -3.03 -0.58 0.09
CA PHE A 88 -1.76 -0.32 0.76
C PHE A 88 -0.83 0.38 -0.22
N TYR A 89 -0.12 1.39 0.24
CA TYR A 89 0.93 2.04 -0.54
C TYR A 89 2.27 1.37 -0.25
N ASN A 90 2.85 0.74 -1.26
CA ASN A 90 4.20 0.23 -1.22
C ASN A 90 5.17 1.37 -1.52
N HIS A 91 5.80 1.90 -0.48
CA HIS A 91 6.71 3.03 -0.60
C HIS A 91 8.00 2.64 -1.32
N THR A 92 8.49 1.42 -1.12
CA THR A 92 9.69 0.91 -1.79
C THR A 92 9.51 0.83 -3.30
N ALA A 93 8.34 0.39 -3.75
CA ALA A 93 8.03 0.21 -5.18
C ALA A 93 7.27 1.39 -5.81
N ASP A 94 6.89 2.41 -5.03
CA ASP A 94 6.07 3.56 -5.41
C ASP A 94 4.76 3.20 -6.13
N VAL A 95 4.05 2.18 -5.61
CA VAL A 95 2.79 1.69 -6.18
C VAL A 95 1.75 1.44 -5.09
N VAL A 96 0.47 1.56 -5.44
CA VAL A 96 -0.64 1.12 -4.59
C VAL A 96 -1.00 -0.33 -4.93
N THR A 97 -1.16 -1.14 -3.91
CA THR A 97 -1.50 -2.56 -3.99
C THR A 97 -2.70 -2.87 -3.10
N SER A 98 -3.59 -3.74 -3.55
CA SER A 98 -4.79 -4.16 -2.84
C SER A 98 -4.56 -5.53 -2.20
N GLY A 99 -5.05 -5.66 -0.98
CA GLY A 99 -4.93 -6.88 -0.20
C GLY A 99 -6.09 -7.08 0.75
N ASN A 100 -6.35 -8.33 1.10
CA ASN A 100 -7.32 -8.69 2.12
C ASN A 100 -6.61 -9.01 3.43
N VAL A 101 -6.84 -8.20 4.47
CA VAL A 101 -6.31 -8.48 5.81
C VAL A 101 -7.06 -9.67 6.38
N MET A 102 -6.35 -10.78 6.57
CA MET A 102 -6.92 -12.01 7.09
C MET A 102 -6.92 -12.03 8.61
N GLN A 103 -5.80 -11.59 9.20
CA GLN A 103 -5.55 -11.53 10.63
C GLN A 103 -4.57 -10.39 10.92
N TYR A 104 -4.64 -9.79 12.10
CA TYR A 104 -3.88 -8.58 12.46
C TYR A 104 -3.54 -8.57 13.96
N ASP A 105 -2.60 -7.70 14.34
CA ASP A 105 -2.08 -7.55 15.71
C ASP A 105 -1.62 -8.88 16.35
N LEU A 106 -1.12 -9.80 15.51
CA LEU A 106 -0.66 -11.12 15.95
C LEU A 106 0.70 -11.02 16.65
N THR A 107 0.95 -11.94 17.56
CA THR A 107 2.32 -12.26 18.00
C THR A 107 3.09 -13.01 16.91
N TYR A 108 4.42 -13.09 17.06
CA TYR A 108 5.26 -13.81 16.09
C TYR A 108 4.81 -15.27 15.87
N ASN A 109 4.51 -15.99 16.95
CA ASN A 109 4.11 -17.40 16.87
C ASN A 109 2.73 -17.57 16.22
N GLU A 110 1.78 -16.68 16.52
CA GLU A 110 0.46 -16.69 15.89
C GLU A 110 0.56 -16.41 14.39
N ALA A 111 1.40 -15.47 13.99
CA ALA A 111 1.66 -15.17 12.58
C ALA A 111 2.29 -16.36 11.85
N LEU A 112 3.22 -17.09 12.49
CA LEU A 112 3.77 -18.33 11.91
C LEU A 112 2.67 -19.38 11.70
N ASN A 113 1.81 -19.58 12.69
CA ASN A 113 0.69 -20.53 12.58
C ASN A 113 -0.30 -20.12 11.49
N ALA A 114 -0.62 -18.83 11.39
CA ALA A 114 -1.49 -18.31 10.35
C ALA A 114 -0.87 -18.48 8.96
N LEU A 115 0.43 -18.21 8.80
CA LEU A 115 1.13 -18.44 7.55
C LEU A 115 1.18 -19.93 7.19
N ASP A 116 1.37 -20.83 8.15
CA ASP A 116 1.33 -22.28 7.89
C ASP A 116 -0.05 -22.74 7.42
N TYR A 117 -1.11 -22.17 8.01
CA TYR A 117 -2.49 -22.43 7.60
C TYR A 117 -2.83 -21.90 6.20
N TYR A 118 -2.50 -20.64 5.90
CA TYR A 118 -2.84 -20.00 4.61
C TYR A 118 -1.86 -20.36 3.49
N CYS A 119 -0.62 -20.70 3.83
CA CYS A 119 0.47 -20.97 2.91
C CYS A 119 1.24 -22.25 3.32
N PRO A 120 0.60 -23.43 3.28
CA PRO A 120 1.24 -24.68 3.65
C PRO A 120 2.34 -25.03 2.63
N THR A 121 3.59 -24.70 2.96
CA THR A 121 4.74 -24.90 2.05
C THR A 121 5.38 -26.29 2.18
N GLY A 122 4.90 -27.14 3.10
CA GLY A 122 5.46 -28.48 3.33
C GLY A 122 6.93 -28.47 3.81
N ASN A 123 7.43 -27.32 4.27
CA ASN A 123 8.82 -27.17 4.68
C ASN A 123 9.08 -27.81 6.05
N ALA A 124 9.96 -28.81 6.09
CA ALA A 124 10.37 -29.49 7.33
C ALA A 124 11.04 -28.56 8.36
N ASN A 125 11.52 -27.38 7.94
CA ASN A 125 12.19 -26.40 8.79
C ASN A 125 11.27 -25.25 9.27
N GLY A 126 9.98 -25.30 8.93
CA GLY A 126 9.01 -24.27 9.27
C GLY A 126 9.19 -22.94 8.50
N ILE A 127 8.17 -22.09 8.55
CA ILE A 127 8.23 -20.73 8.00
C ILE A 127 9.07 -19.85 8.95
N ARG A 128 9.92 -18.98 8.39
CA ARG A 128 10.68 -17.98 9.16
C ARG A 128 10.40 -16.59 8.61
N MET A 129 10.01 -15.68 9.48
CA MET A 129 9.83 -14.26 9.14
C MET A 129 11.12 -13.49 9.47
N ALA A 130 11.44 -12.49 8.65
CA ALA A 130 12.50 -11.54 9.00
C ALA A 130 12.06 -10.66 10.18
N GLN A 131 13.02 -10.01 10.83
CA GLN A 131 12.71 -8.95 11.79
C GLN A 131 12.53 -7.63 11.03
N SER A 132 11.49 -6.88 11.38
CA SER A 132 11.26 -5.52 10.89
C SER A 132 12.42 -4.58 11.21
N ALA A 133 12.76 -3.73 10.25
CA ALA A 133 13.75 -2.66 10.44
C ALA A 133 13.16 -1.47 11.20
N THR A 134 11.86 -1.23 11.06
CA THR A 134 11.17 -0.02 11.53
C THR A 134 10.32 -0.24 12.79
N SER A 135 9.98 -1.49 13.13
CA SER A 135 9.02 -1.82 14.17
C SER A 135 9.61 -2.66 15.32
N GLN A 136 10.58 -2.09 16.03
CA GLN A 136 11.29 -2.81 17.09
C GLN A 136 10.54 -2.88 18.43
N SER A 137 9.57 -1.99 18.67
CA SER A 137 8.80 -1.95 19.92
C SER A 137 7.32 -2.19 19.63
N LYS A 138 6.74 -3.20 20.30
CA LYS A 138 5.32 -3.53 20.15
C LYS A 138 4.47 -2.80 21.18
N ILE A 139 3.32 -2.28 20.74
CA ILE A 139 2.30 -1.61 21.55
C ILE A 139 0.92 -2.21 21.24
N GLU A 140 0.02 -2.20 22.21
CA GLU A 140 -1.36 -2.66 21.97
C GLU A 140 -2.16 -1.62 21.18
N ARG A 141 -3.01 -2.07 20.26
CA ARG A 141 -3.89 -1.17 19.50
C ARG A 141 -5.07 -0.76 20.36
N THR A 142 -5.26 0.53 20.59
CA THR A 142 -6.48 1.04 21.22
C THR A 142 -7.66 0.85 20.26
N ILE A 143 -8.47 -0.17 20.51
CA ILE A 143 -9.75 -0.36 19.81
C ILE A 143 -10.74 0.69 20.33
N THR A 144 -10.89 1.80 19.61
CA THR A 144 -12.04 2.69 19.83
C THR A 144 -13.29 1.90 19.45
N PRO A 145 -14.24 1.67 20.36
CA PRO A 145 -15.47 0.95 20.02
C PRO A 145 -16.19 1.73 18.92
N VAL A 146 -16.44 1.07 17.79
CA VAL A 146 -17.32 1.58 16.75
C VAL A 146 -18.69 1.70 17.42
N LYS A 147 -19.15 2.93 17.66
CA LYS A 147 -20.56 3.16 18.01
C LYS A 147 -21.39 2.63 16.85
N GLN A 148 -22.11 1.54 17.10
CA GLN A 148 -23.17 1.04 16.24
C GLN A 148 -24.35 2.03 16.23
#